data_AF-A0A939LQ31-F1
#
_entry.id   AF-A0A939LQ31-F1
#
_cell.length_a   1.000
_cell.length_b   1.000
_cell.length_c   1.000
_cell.angle_alpha   90.00
_cell.angle_beta   90.00
_cell.angle_gamma   90.00
#
_symmetry.space_group_name_H-M   'P 1'
#
loop_
_entity.id
_entity.type
_entity.pdbx_description
1 polymer ?
#
loop_
_entity_poly.entity_id
_entity_poly.type
_entity_poly.pdbx_seq_one_letter_code
_entity_poly.pdbx_strand_id
1 'polypeptide(L)'
;MRVPRPVLAAAAAGALLLVSACGDAGSSGTQPEPEAGGSTEESLEVCEAIAGEELVVLEDDLGLQTVDNIIPAVNAEAVAEDDQMIGLLDQVSAALDTDVLISLNRAVDVERQTSTEVAAEFLETEGLAEQEEVGEGASVVVGAGNFSESATLAELYAGVLRAAGYEASTQTIGNRETYMPALQDGTLTVIPEYVGTATEFINQTVNGADAEAVASSDLEATTAALTELGAEVGLVFGEPSAAQDQNAFAVTTAFADEYGVSTLSELAESCAITLGGPPECPERPFCQPGLEEVYGLEIDEFTSLDAGGPLTKTALQQGEIAVGLVFSSDAALGA
;
A
#
# COMPACT_ATOMS: atom_id res chain seq x y z
N MET A 1 -32.01 -44.81 6.09
CA MET A 1 -31.74 -45.58 4.86
C MET A 1 -30.29 -45.35 4.46
N ARG A 2 -29.48 -46.41 4.51
CA ARG A 2 -28.05 -46.39 4.16
C ARG A 2 -27.92 -46.61 2.66
N VAL A 3 -27.16 -45.78 1.97
CA VAL A 3 -26.74 -45.99 0.57
C VAL A 3 -25.24 -46.30 0.56
N PRO A 4 -24.78 -47.41 -0.04
CA PRO A 4 -23.37 -47.78 -0.04
C PRO A 4 -22.62 -47.19 -1.25
N ARG A 5 -21.35 -46.84 -1.04
CA ARG A 5 -20.37 -46.54 -2.09
C ARG A 5 -19.72 -47.84 -2.58
N PRO A 6 -19.45 -48.01 -3.89
CA PRO A 6 -18.62 -49.10 -4.37
C PRO A 6 -17.14 -48.72 -4.37
N VAL A 7 -16.31 -49.65 -3.91
CA VAL A 7 -14.85 -49.68 -4.08
C VAL A 7 -14.57 -50.48 -5.34
N LEU A 8 -13.70 -49.98 -6.22
CA LEU A 8 -13.03 -50.81 -7.21
C LEU A 8 -11.52 -50.59 -7.11
N ALA A 9 -10.81 -51.72 -7.05
CA ALA A 9 -9.36 -51.86 -7.07
C ALA A 9 -8.93 -52.57 -8.36
N ALA A 10 -7.59 -52.63 -8.55
CA ALA A 10 -6.80 -53.41 -9.51
C ALA A 10 -6.57 -52.74 -10.89
N ALA A 11 -5.42 -52.85 -11.57
CA ALA A 11 -4.08 -53.37 -11.27
C ALA A 11 -3.14 -53.05 -12.46
N ALA A 12 -1.84 -52.88 -12.15
CA ALA A 12 -0.61 -53.29 -12.88
C ALA A 12 -0.49 -53.29 -14.43
N ALA A 13 0.61 -52.73 -14.95
CA ALA A 13 1.79 -53.48 -15.47
C ALA A 13 2.48 -52.86 -16.72
N GLY A 14 3.83 -52.87 -16.70
CA GLY A 14 4.72 -53.00 -17.87
C GLY A 14 5.28 -51.69 -18.44
N ALA A 15 6.54 -51.56 -18.90
CA ALA A 15 7.68 -52.47 -18.96
C ALA A 15 8.95 -51.64 -19.28
N LEU A 16 10.10 -52.00 -18.70
CA LEU A 16 11.44 -51.55 -19.10
C LEU A 16 11.84 -52.21 -20.42
N LEU A 17 12.53 -51.47 -21.31
CA LEU A 17 13.51 -52.02 -22.25
C LEU A 17 14.60 -50.99 -22.58
N LEU A 18 15.83 -51.29 -22.16
CA LEU A 18 17.10 -50.66 -22.55
C LEU A 18 17.55 -51.22 -23.91
N VAL A 19 18.09 -50.37 -24.80
CA VAL A 19 19.09 -50.81 -25.79
C VAL A 19 20.16 -49.73 -25.98
N SER A 20 21.39 -50.19 -25.89
CA SER A 20 22.68 -49.52 -25.96
C SER A 20 23.11 -49.07 -27.37
N ALA A 21 23.82 -47.94 -27.37
CA ALA A 21 24.93 -47.50 -28.22
C ALA A 21 25.44 -48.35 -29.40
N CYS A 22 25.77 -47.67 -30.50
CA CYS A 22 27.02 -47.82 -31.28
C CYS A 22 27.30 -46.50 -32.02
N GLY A 23 28.53 -45.99 -31.90
CA GLY A 23 29.00 -44.80 -32.60
C GLY A 23 29.68 -45.12 -33.94
N ASP A 24 30.07 -44.07 -34.66
CA ASP A 24 31.26 -44.08 -35.51
C ASP A 24 31.82 -42.65 -35.67
N ALA A 25 33.10 -42.57 -35.99
CA ALA A 25 33.95 -41.39 -35.88
C ALA A 25 34.23 -40.71 -37.24
N GLY A 26 34.52 -39.41 -37.17
CA GLY A 26 35.47 -38.75 -38.06
C GLY A 26 34.88 -37.70 -39.00
N SER A 27 35.29 -36.44 -38.81
CA SER A 27 36.02 -35.67 -39.83
C SER A 27 36.34 -34.26 -39.31
N SER A 28 37.62 -33.91 -39.38
CA SER A 28 38.23 -32.63 -39.05
C SER A 28 37.92 -31.57 -40.11
N GLY A 29 37.49 -30.39 -39.67
CA GLY A 29 37.39 -29.18 -40.49
C GLY A 29 37.20 -27.95 -39.62
N THR A 30 38.30 -27.29 -39.27
CA THR A 30 38.31 -26.01 -38.56
C THR A 30 37.82 -24.90 -39.49
N GLN A 31 36.68 -24.28 -39.16
CA GLN A 31 36.31 -22.95 -39.63
C GLN A 31 36.26 -22.02 -38.42
N PRO A 32 36.74 -20.77 -38.53
CA PRO A 32 36.68 -19.83 -37.42
C PRO A 32 35.21 -19.47 -37.16
N GLU A 33 34.81 -19.55 -35.89
CA GLU A 33 33.52 -19.08 -35.39
C GLU A 33 33.32 -17.60 -35.77
N PRO A 34 32.12 -17.17 -36.19
CA PRO A 34 31.79 -15.77 -36.10
C PRO A 34 31.71 -15.42 -34.62
N GLU A 35 32.35 -14.32 -34.22
CA GLU A 35 32.30 -13.85 -32.84
C GLU A 35 30.86 -13.72 -32.40
N ALA A 36 30.46 -14.62 -31.49
CA ALA A 36 29.33 -14.35 -30.63
C ALA A 36 29.75 -13.13 -29.80
N GLY A 37 29.26 -11.96 -30.21
CA GLY A 37 29.05 -10.87 -29.28
C GLY A 37 28.05 -11.36 -28.24
N GLY A 38 28.53 -12.13 -27.28
CA GLY A 38 27.86 -12.32 -26.02
C GLY A 38 27.92 -10.98 -25.33
N SER A 39 26.82 -10.24 -25.37
CA SER A 39 26.45 -9.46 -24.20
C SER A 39 26.31 -10.49 -23.09
N THR A 40 27.38 -10.66 -22.33
CA THR A 40 27.26 -11.14 -20.96
C THR A 40 26.44 -10.05 -20.30
N GLU A 41 25.15 -10.29 -20.09
CA GLU A 41 24.48 -9.70 -18.94
C GLU A 41 25.30 -10.23 -17.76
N GLU A 42 26.25 -9.41 -17.27
CA GLU A 42 26.91 -9.67 -16.00
C GLU A 42 25.78 -9.59 -14.97
N SER A 43 25.23 -10.74 -14.58
CA SER A 43 24.30 -10.83 -13.46
C SER A 43 24.93 -10.12 -12.28
N LEU A 44 24.20 -9.17 -11.68
CA LEU A 44 24.72 -8.40 -10.57
C LEU A 44 25.12 -9.34 -9.42
N GLU A 45 26.09 -8.92 -8.61
CA GLU A 45 26.35 -9.63 -7.36
C GLU A 45 25.09 -9.55 -6.48
N VAL A 46 24.75 -10.63 -5.77
CA VAL A 46 23.58 -10.64 -4.88
C VAL A 46 23.94 -9.91 -3.59
N CYS A 47 23.15 -8.92 -3.19
CA CYS A 47 23.31 -8.29 -1.87
C CYS A 47 22.97 -9.29 -0.78
N GLU A 48 23.88 -9.46 0.17
CA GLU A 48 23.59 -10.17 1.41
C GLU A 48 22.58 -9.36 2.23
N ALA A 49 21.47 -9.99 2.61
CA ALA A 49 20.51 -9.42 3.55
C ALA A 49 21.19 -9.18 4.91
N ILE A 50 20.96 -8.00 5.50
CA ILE A 50 21.61 -7.62 6.76
C ILE A 50 20.56 -7.50 7.86
N ALA A 51 20.70 -8.31 8.90
CA ALA A 51 19.85 -8.25 10.08
C ALA A 51 20.00 -6.90 10.81
N GLY A 52 18.88 -6.38 11.32
CA GLY A 52 18.81 -5.10 12.03
C GLY A 52 17.42 -4.87 12.60
N GLU A 53 17.30 -4.20 13.74
CA GLU A 53 15.99 -3.96 14.38
C GLU A 53 15.20 -2.85 13.67
N GLU A 54 15.91 -1.83 13.18
CA GLU A 54 15.34 -0.63 12.54
C GLU A 54 15.10 -0.87 11.05
N LEU A 55 13.90 -0.47 10.58
CA LEU A 55 13.48 -0.58 9.18
C LEU A 55 13.31 0.81 8.57
N VAL A 56 13.70 0.92 7.30
CA VAL A 56 13.57 2.14 6.50
C VAL A 56 12.96 1.80 5.14
N VAL A 57 12.04 2.64 4.68
CA VAL A 57 11.45 2.56 3.34
C VAL A 57 12.39 3.22 2.34
N LEU A 58 12.61 2.57 1.20
CA LEU A 58 13.29 3.17 0.07
C LEU A 58 12.32 4.06 -0.72
N GLU A 59 12.81 5.22 -1.16
CA GLU A 59 12.02 6.14 -1.99
C GLU A 59 11.66 5.49 -3.33
N ASP A 60 10.37 5.55 -3.68
CA ASP A 60 9.83 5.17 -4.98
C ASP A 60 10.04 6.31 -6.00
N ASP A 61 11.30 6.50 -6.40
CA ASP A 61 11.76 7.66 -7.17
C ASP A 61 11.35 7.67 -8.66
N LEU A 62 10.76 6.59 -9.17
CA LEU A 62 10.19 6.50 -10.52
C LEU A 62 8.66 6.33 -10.51
N GLY A 63 8.03 6.30 -9.34
CA GLY A 63 6.58 6.32 -9.18
C GLY A 63 5.91 5.02 -9.64
N LEU A 64 6.39 3.87 -9.15
CA LEU A 64 5.79 2.56 -9.36
C LEU A 64 4.43 2.43 -8.67
N GLN A 65 4.32 2.92 -7.44
CA GLN A 65 3.11 2.82 -6.62
C GLN A 65 2.15 3.97 -6.93
N THR A 66 0.86 3.66 -6.86
CA THR A 66 -0.18 4.69 -6.92
C THR A 66 -0.15 5.51 -5.65
N VAL A 67 -0.36 6.82 -5.76
CA VAL A 67 -0.46 7.71 -4.60
C VAL A 67 -1.66 7.37 -3.73
N ASP A 68 -1.43 7.05 -2.46
CA ASP A 68 -2.49 6.90 -1.45
C ASP A 68 -2.32 7.92 -0.32
N ASN A 69 -2.26 9.19 -0.73
CA ASN A 69 -2.33 10.31 0.20
C ASN A 69 -3.68 10.33 0.92
N ILE A 70 -3.68 10.70 2.21
CA ILE A 70 -4.92 10.83 2.97
C ILE A 70 -5.70 12.04 2.47
N ILE A 71 -7.00 11.88 2.20
CA ILE A 71 -7.89 12.93 1.72
C ILE A 71 -9.26 12.83 2.42
N PRO A 72 -9.87 13.94 2.88
CA PRO A 72 -11.23 13.91 3.40
C PRO A 72 -12.22 13.73 2.25
N ALA A 73 -13.05 12.70 2.32
CA ALA A 73 -14.18 12.48 1.43
C ALA A 73 -15.49 12.83 2.15
N VAL A 74 -16.34 13.62 1.49
CA VAL A 74 -17.54 14.22 2.10
C VAL A 74 -18.75 14.01 1.19
N ASN A 75 -19.89 13.72 1.79
CA ASN A 75 -21.15 13.71 1.06
C ASN A 75 -21.46 15.12 0.52
N ALA A 76 -21.70 15.25 -0.79
CA ALA A 76 -21.89 16.54 -1.44
C ALA A 76 -23.11 17.33 -0.92
N GLU A 77 -24.18 16.65 -0.52
CA GLU A 77 -25.37 17.32 0.02
C GLU A 77 -25.10 17.93 1.41
N ALA A 78 -24.21 17.30 2.20
CA ALA A 78 -23.88 17.79 3.54
C ALA A 78 -23.12 19.11 3.55
N VAL A 79 -22.36 19.41 2.48
CA VAL A 79 -21.56 20.65 2.34
C VAL A 79 -22.17 21.65 1.36
N ALA A 80 -23.35 21.37 0.81
CA ALA A 80 -23.99 22.25 -0.16
C ALA A 80 -24.31 23.64 0.42
N GLU A 81 -24.58 23.72 1.72
CA GLU A 81 -24.88 24.96 2.46
C GLU A 81 -23.86 25.22 3.59
N ASP A 82 -22.81 24.42 3.67
CA ASP A 82 -21.72 24.52 4.65
C ASP A 82 -20.38 24.42 3.94
N ASP A 83 -19.86 25.58 3.55
CA ASP A 83 -18.59 25.70 2.82
C ASP A 83 -17.35 25.66 3.73
N GLN A 84 -17.54 25.54 5.05
CA GLN A 84 -16.44 25.64 6.02
C GLN A 84 -15.95 24.27 6.51
N MET A 85 -16.81 23.25 6.47
CA MET A 85 -16.47 21.90 6.91
C MET A 85 -15.21 21.36 6.22
N ILE A 86 -15.11 21.48 4.89
CA ILE A 86 -13.93 21.00 4.14
C ILE A 86 -12.67 21.74 4.59
N GLY A 87 -12.72 23.06 4.75
CA GLY A 87 -11.57 23.83 5.22
C GLY A 87 -11.09 23.47 6.63
N LEU A 88 -11.98 22.96 7.50
CA LEU A 88 -11.59 22.41 8.81
C LEU A 88 -10.91 21.05 8.68
N LEU A 89 -11.40 20.19 7.78
CA LEU A 89 -10.78 18.90 7.48
C LEU A 89 -9.40 19.08 6.83
N ASP A 90 -9.27 20.05 5.93
CA ASP A 90 -8.01 20.37 5.24
C ASP A 90 -6.92 20.88 6.19
N GLN A 91 -7.29 21.49 7.32
CA GLN A 91 -6.31 21.82 8.36
C GLN A 91 -5.67 20.57 8.97
N VAL A 92 -6.43 19.48 9.11
CA VAL A 92 -5.88 18.18 9.53
C VAL A 92 -4.98 17.63 8.43
N SER A 93 -5.42 17.66 7.16
CA SER A 93 -4.58 17.24 6.02
C SER A 93 -3.23 17.98 5.99
N ALA A 94 -3.24 19.29 6.21
CA ALA A 94 -2.04 20.12 6.19
C ALA A 94 -1.05 19.82 7.32
N ALA A 95 -1.53 19.23 8.42
CA ALA A 95 -0.70 18.84 9.58
C ALA A 95 -0.22 17.37 9.51
N LEU A 96 -0.63 16.62 8.47
CA LEU A 96 -0.29 15.22 8.30
C LEU A 96 0.79 15.05 7.22
N ASP A 97 1.94 14.55 7.63
CA ASP A 97 2.94 13.89 6.76
C ASP A 97 3.09 12.41 7.15
N THR A 98 3.86 11.65 6.36
CA THR A 98 3.99 10.20 6.57
C THR A 98 4.67 9.85 7.90
N ASP A 99 5.64 10.64 8.36
CA ASP A 99 6.32 10.41 9.65
C ASP A 99 5.37 10.64 10.83
N VAL A 100 4.53 11.67 10.72
CA VAL A 100 3.43 11.91 11.66
C VAL A 100 2.46 10.73 11.65
N LEU A 101 2.04 10.25 10.47
CA LEU A 101 1.09 9.14 10.37
C LEU A 101 1.66 7.84 10.96
N ILE A 102 2.93 7.52 10.69
CA ILE A 102 3.67 6.42 11.34
C ILE A 102 3.62 6.56 12.87
N SER A 103 3.86 7.77 13.38
CA SER A 103 3.87 8.03 14.82
C SER A 103 2.48 7.83 15.46
N LEU A 104 1.42 8.28 14.78
CA LEU A 104 0.04 8.05 15.21
C LEU A 104 -0.31 6.56 15.21
N ASN A 105 0.06 5.84 14.15
CA ASN A 105 -0.15 4.39 14.06
C ASN A 105 0.62 3.63 15.14
N ARG A 106 1.86 4.03 15.43
CA ARG A 106 2.67 3.43 16.51
C ARG A 106 2.02 3.59 17.88
N ALA A 107 1.51 4.78 18.19
CA ALA A 107 0.84 5.03 19.46
C ALA A 107 -0.35 4.07 19.66
N VAL A 108 -1.11 3.76 18.61
CA VAL A 108 -2.25 2.84 18.68
C VAL A 108 -1.82 1.37 18.66
N ASP A 109 -1.06 0.95 17.66
CA ASP A 109 -0.82 -0.47 17.37
C ASP A 109 0.26 -1.09 18.27
N VAL A 110 1.26 -0.29 18.62
CA VAL A 110 2.40 -0.73 19.42
C VAL A 110 2.21 -0.32 20.88
N GLU A 111 1.93 0.95 21.13
CA GLU A 111 1.84 1.50 22.50
C GLU A 111 0.47 1.30 23.16
N ARG A 112 -0.53 0.84 22.38
CA ARG A 112 -1.87 0.48 22.87
C ARG A 112 -2.67 1.65 23.43
N GLN A 113 -2.40 2.85 22.96
CA GLN A 113 -3.26 4.01 23.17
C GLN A 113 -4.55 3.86 22.34
N THR A 114 -5.62 4.54 22.75
CA THR A 114 -6.85 4.57 21.95
C THR A 114 -6.77 5.64 20.86
N SER A 115 -7.39 5.39 19.70
CA SER A 115 -7.50 6.39 18.62
C SER A 115 -8.04 7.75 19.09
N THR A 116 -8.99 7.77 20.04
CA THR A 116 -9.53 9.00 20.62
C THR A 116 -8.49 9.77 21.43
N GLU A 117 -7.67 9.08 22.24
CA GLU A 117 -6.60 9.72 23.02
C GLU A 117 -5.51 10.29 22.11
N VAL A 118 -5.05 9.49 21.14
CA VAL A 118 -4.03 9.88 20.16
C VAL A 118 -4.50 11.08 19.33
N ALA A 119 -5.74 11.05 18.84
CA ALA A 119 -6.30 12.17 18.09
C ALA A 119 -6.41 13.44 18.93
N ALA A 120 -6.82 13.34 20.20
CA ALA A 120 -6.94 14.49 21.09
C ALA A 120 -5.57 15.14 21.36
N GLU A 121 -4.53 14.35 21.63
CA GLU A 121 -3.16 14.85 21.85
C GLU A 121 -2.57 15.49 20.59
N PHE A 122 -2.79 14.89 19.42
CA PHE A 122 -2.36 15.46 18.15
C PHE A 122 -3.03 16.81 17.89
N LEU A 123 -4.36 16.90 18.02
CA LEU A 123 -5.08 18.15 17.79
C LEU A 123 -4.67 19.25 18.78
N GLU A 124 -4.34 18.92 20.03
CA GLU A 124 -3.80 19.89 20.99
C GLU A 124 -2.41 20.37 20.56
N THR A 125 -1.54 19.46 20.13
CA THR A 125 -0.16 19.76 19.70
C THR A 125 -0.11 20.64 18.47
N GLU A 126 -0.94 20.33 17.47
CA GLU A 126 -1.03 21.09 16.22
C GLU A 126 -1.87 22.38 16.34
N GLY A 127 -2.44 22.65 17.53
CA GLY A 127 -3.25 23.84 17.76
C GLY A 127 -4.61 23.81 17.05
N LEU A 128 -5.11 22.61 16.73
CA LEU A 128 -6.39 22.37 16.05
C LEU A 128 -7.54 22.06 17.01
N ALA A 129 -7.26 21.92 18.32
CA ALA A 129 -8.25 21.65 19.36
C ALA A 129 -9.14 22.85 19.74
N GLU A 130 -8.82 24.06 19.26
CA GLU A 130 -9.64 25.27 19.40
C GLU A 130 -9.93 25.85 18.01
N GLN A 131 -11.20 26.08 17.67
CA GLN A 131 -11.61 26.63 16.38
C GLN A 131 -12.62 27.76 16.55
N GLU A 132 -12.85 28.53 15.48
CA GLU A 132 -14.02 29.40 15.42
C GLU A 132 -15.29 28.54 15.37
N GLU A 133 -16.30 28.89 16.17
CA GLU A 133 -17.58 28.18 16.25
C GLU A 133 -18.43 28.51 15.02
N VAL A 134 -18.39 27.62 14.03
CA VAL A 134 -19.02 27.81 12.72
C VAL A 134 -19.99 26.70 12.35
N GLY A 135 -19.94 25.56 13.05
CA GLY A 135 -20.78 24.39 12.77
C GLY A 135 -22.22 24.51 13.24
N GLU A 136 -22.54 25.49 14.09
CA GLU A 136 -23.90 25.78 14.60
C GLU A 136 -24.69 24.56 15.14
N GLY A 137 -23.99 23.52 15.63
CA GLY A 137 -24.59 22.27 16.11
C GLY A 137 -25.07 21.31 15.01
N ALA A 138 -24.63 21.49 13.75
CA ALA A 138 -24.91 20.55 12.68
C ALA A 138 -24.37 19.14 13.02
N SER A 139 -25.20 18.11 12.84
CA SER A 139 -24.82 16.73 13.12
C SER A 139 -23.92 16.19 12.00
N VAL A 140 -22.79 15.61 12.39
CA VAL A 140 -21.82 15.00 11.47
C VAL A 140 -21.51 13.59 11.92
N VAL A 141 -21.60 12.63 10.99
CA VAL A 141 -21.14 11.25 11.24
C VAL A 141 -19.87 11.02 10.43
N VAL A 142 -18.74 10.92 11.13
CA VAL A 142 -17.44 10.61 10.54
C VAL A 142 -17.25 9.10 10.54
N GLY A 143 -17.23 8.52 9.35
CA GLY A 143 -17.01 7.10 9.15
C GLY A 143 -15.55 6.68 9.36
N ALA A 144 -15.34 5.40 9.62
CA ALA A 144 -14.03 4.77 9.61
C ALA A 144 -14.10 3.36 8.99
N GLY A 145 -13.00 2.99 8.32
CA GLY A 145 -12.71 1.63 7.93
C GLY A 145 -12.41 0.72 9.13
N ASN A 146 -12.32 -0.60 8.89
CA ASN A 146 -12.08 -1.59 9.93
C ASN A 146 -10.59 -1.80 10.28
N PHE A 147 -9.86 -0.70 10.48
CA PHE A 147 -8.44 -0.71 10.85
C PHE A 147 -8.07 0.56 11.64
N SER A 148 -6.97 0.49 12.39
CA SER A 148 -6.58 1.48 13.41
C SER A 148 -6.27 2.86 12.84
N GLU A 149 -5.56 2.93 11.71
CA GLU A 149 -5.24 4.21 11.07
C GLU A 149 -6.52 4.98 10.68
N SER A 150 -7.42 4.36 9.92
CA SER A 150 -8.69 4.98 9.52
C SER A 150 -9.56 5.40 10.73
N ALA A 151 -9.56 4.61 11.81
CA ALA A 151 -10.24 4.99 13.05
C ALA A 151 -9.61 6.22 13.72
N THR A 152 -8.27 6.33 13.69
CA THR A 152 -7.53 7.47 14.24
C THR A 152 -7.75 8.72 13.41
N LEU A 153 -7.66 8.62 12.08
CA LEU A 153 -7.97 9.71 11.15
C LEU A 153 -9.43 10.19 11.30
N ALA A 154 -10.38 9.29 11.49
CA ALA A 154 -11.78 9.66 11.75
C ALA A 154 -11.94 10.42 13.07
N GLU A 155 -11.19 10.07 14.12
CA GLU A 155 -11.19 10.82 15.38
C GLU A 155 -10.53 12.20 15.24
N LEU A 156 -9.50 12.36 14.39
CA LEU A 156 -8.92 13.65 14.06
C LEU A 156 -9.95 14.57 13.39
N TYR A 157 -10.63 14.06 12.36
CA TYR A 157 -11.70 14.80 11.67
C TYR A 157 -12.86 15.13 12.60
N ALA A 158 -13.34 14.16 13.39
CA ALA A 158 -14.41 14.43 14.35
C ALA A 158 -13.97 15.44 15.43
N GLY A 159 -12.69 15.40 15.83
CA GLY A 159 -12.13 16.30 16.83
C GLY A 159 -12.06 17.75 16.35
N VAL A 160 -11.53 18.01 15.15
CA VAL A 160 -11.47 19.38 14.60
C VAL A 160 -12.87 19.94 14.35
N LEU A 161 -13.82 19.12 13.88
CA LEU A 161 -15.20 19.54 13.70
C LEU A 161 -15.90 19.80 15.05
N ARG A 162 -15.68 18.96 16.08
CA ARG A 162 -16.18 19.23 17.43
C ARG A 162 -15.66 20.55 17.99
N ALA A 163 -14.38 20.87 17.77
CA ALA A 163 -13.79 22.14 18.19
C ALA A 163 -14.42 23.36 17.50
N ALA A 164 -14.98 23.16 16.30
CA ALA A 164 -15.66 24.19 15.50
C ALA A 164 -17.18 24.25 15.72
N GLY A 165 -17.73 23.52 16.70
CA GLY A 165 -19.14 23.60 17.08
C GLY A 165 -20.08 22.62 16.36
N TYR A 166 -19.54 21.64 15.63
CA TYR A 166 -20.35 20.55 15.05
C TYR A 166 -20.69 19.48 16.11
N GLU A 167 -21.87 18.87 16.00
CA GLU A 167 -22.21 17.65 16.74
C GLU A 167 -21.60 16.42 16.02
N ALA A 168 -20.27 16.35 15.96
CA ALA A 168 -19.57 15.29 15.24
C ALA A 168 -19.35 14.02 16.10
N SER A 169 -19.58 12.86 15.48
CA SER A 169 -19.41 11.53 16.07
C SER A 169 -18.67 10.60 15.12
N THR A 170 -17.99 9.58 15.64
CA THR A 170 -17.28 8.57 14.84
C THR A 170 -18.08 7.26 14.76
N GLN A 171 -18.00 6.59 13.61
CA GLN A 171 -18.62 5.28 13.40
C GLN A 171 -17.78 4.39 12.47
N THR A 172 -17.29 3.26 12.99
CA THR A 172 -16.69 2.20 12.15
C THR A 172 -17.79 1.44 11.41
N ILE A 173 -17.73 1.43 10.07
CA ILE A 173 -18.76 0.78 9.21
C ILE A 173 -18.23 -0.48 8.50
N GLY A 174 -16.92 -0.70 8.47
CA GLY A 174 -16.35 -1.94 7.95
C GLY A 174 -15.42 -1.69 6.76
N ASN A 175 -15.67 -2.39 5.66
CA ASN A 175 -14.90 -2.24 4.41
C ASN A 175 -15.50 -1.16 3.51
N ARG A 176 -14.73 -0.77 2.48
CA ARG A 176 -15.08 0.29 1.53
C ARG A 176 -16.38 0.02 0.79
N GLU A 177 -16.64 -1.23 0.43
CA GLU A 177 -17.89 -1.67 -0.19
C GLU A 177 -19.12 -1.42 0.68
N THR A 178 -18.94 -1.26 2.00
CA THR A 178 -20.03 -0.96 2.93
C THR A 178 -20.11 0.53 3.24
N TYR A 179 -18.98 1.20 3.52
CA TYR A 179 -19.01 2.60 3.93
C TYR A 179 -19.15 3.59 2.76
N MET A 180 -18.66 3.28 1.55
CA MET A 180 -18.79 4.21 0.41
C MET A 180 -20.26 4.43 0.02
N PRO A 181 -21.10 3.38 -0.08
CA PRO A 181 -22.53 3.59 -0.27
C PRO A 181 -23.18 4.39 0.86
N ALA A 182 -22.75 4.18 2.11
CA ALA A 182 -23.25 4.93 3.27
C ALA A 182 -22.83 6.40 3.25
N LEU A 183 -21.64 6.73 2.72
CA LEU A 183 -21.21 8.10 2.47
C LEU A 183 -22.04 8.73 1.34
N GLN A 184 -22.23 8.01 0.23
CA GLN A 184 -22.99 8.50 -0.92
C GLN A 184 -24.47 8.75 -0.59
N ASP A 185 -25.09 7.91 0.23
CA ASP A 185 -26.50 8.06 0.64
C ASP A 185 -26.72 9.01 1.83
N GLY A 186 -25.65 9.56 2.40
CA GLY A 186 -25.69 10.52 3.50
C GLY A 186 -25.85 9.91 4.90
N THR A 187 -25.82 8.58 5.02
CA THR A 187 -25.72 7.90 6.33
C THR A 187 -24.42 8.28 7.05
N LEU A 188 -23.33 8.39 6.31
CA LEU A 188 -22.08 9.02 6.73
C LEU A 188 -21.96 10.40 6.10
N THR A 189 -21.36 11.33 6.82
CA THR A 189 -21.09 12.68 6.34
C THR A 189 -19.69 12.81 5.78
N VAL A 190 -18.69 12.31 6.51
CA VAL A 190 -17.26 12.42 6.21
C VAL A 190 -16.60 11.05 6.38
N ILE A 191 -15.55 10.76 5.63
CA ILE A 191 -14.64 9.64 5.91
C ILE A 191 -13.22 10.00 5.45
N PRO A 192 -12.14 9.62 6.17
CA PRO A 192 -10.81 9.62 5.61
C PRO A 192 -10.69 8.56 4.51
N GLU A 193 -10.25 8.98 3.34
CA GLU A 193 -9.97 8.13 2.19
C GLU A 193 -8.53 8.29 1.71
N TYR A 194 -8.15 7.40 0.80
CA TYR A 194 -6.81 7.28 0.22
C TYR A 194 -6.94 7.55 -1.27
N VAL A 195 -6.19 8.54 -1.78
CA VAL A 195 -6.44 9.14 -3.10
C VAL A 195 -6.54 8.11 -4.22
N GLY A 196 -5.53 7.28 -4.45
CA GLY A 196 -5.48 6.32 -5.56
C GLY A 196 -6.51 5.20 -5.41
N THR A 197 -6.58 4.61 -4.22
CA THR A 197 -7.51 3.54 -3.92
C THR A 197 -8.98 3.99 -4.02
N ALA A 198 -9.31 5.18 -3.54
CA ALA A 198 -10.65 5.77 -3.69
C ALA A 198 -10.96 6.05 -5.16
N THR A 199 -9.98 6.55 -5.91
CA THR A 199 -10.12 6.81 -7.35
C THR A 199 -10.51 5.54 -8.10
N GLU A 200 -9.78 4.44 -7.89
CA GLU A 200 -10.07 3.18 -8.56
C GLU A 200 -11.38 2.54 -8.12
N PHE A 201 -11.70 2.63 -6.83
CA PHE A 201 -12.97 2.13 -6.33
C PHE A 201 -14.16 2.82 -6.99
N ILE A 202 -14.13 4.16 -7.11
CA ILE A 202 -15.20 4.92 -7.74
C ILE A 202 -15.18 4.71 -9.26
N ASN A 203 -14.01 4.70 -9.89
CA ASN A 203 -13.85 4.41 -11.32
C ASN A 203 -14.51 3.08 -11.70
N GLN A 204 -14.24 2.00 -10.95
CA GLN A 204 -14.85 0.69 -11.21
C GLN A 204 -16.35 0.67 -10.91
N THR A 205 -16.81 1.48 -9.96
CA THR A 205 -18.24 1.63 -9.65
C THR A 205 -19.00 2.35 -10.77
N VAL A 206 -18.41 3.41 -11.35
CA VAL A 206 -19.02 4.24 -12.40
C VAL A 206 -18.86 3.62 -13.78
N ASN A 207 -17.65 3.18 -14.12
CA ASN A 207 -17.27 2.73 -15.45
C ASN A 207 -17.25 1.20 -15.62
N GLY A 208 -17.45 0.45 -14.53
CA GLY A 208 -17.52 -1.01 -14.51
C GLY A 208 -16.23 -1.68 -14.00
N ALA A 209 -16.35 -2.95 -13.59
CA ALA A 209 -15.27 -3.67 -12.91
C ALA A 209 -13.98 -3.86 -13.74
N ASP A 210 -14.06 -3.74 -15.06
CA ASP A 210 -12.93 -3.86 -15.99
C ASP A 210 -12.47 -2.47 -16.53
N ALA A 211 -12.87 -1.37 -15.86
CA ALA A 211 -12.44 -0.03 -16.22
C ALA A 211 -10.91 0.07 -16.20
N GLU A 212 -10.35 0.78 -17.17
CA GLU A 212 -8.91 1.08 -17.19
C GLU A 212 -8.58 1.96 -15.97
N ALA A 213 -7.49 1.63 -15.28
CA ALA A 213 -7.04 2.38 -14.13
C ALA A 213 -6.67 3.81 -14.54
N VAL A 214 -7.02 4.76 -13.68
CA VAL A 214 -6.79 6.20 -13.86
C VAL A 214 -5.92 6.77 -12.73
N ALA A 215 -5.80 6.07 -11.60
CA ALA A 215 -4.85 6.39 -10.55
C ALA A 215 -3.41 6.10 -10.98
N SER A 216 -2.49 6.94 -10.52
CA SER A 216 -1.07 6.87 -10.85
C SER A 216 -0.22 7.36 -9.68
N SER A 217 1.10 7.45 -9.88
CA SER A 217 2.03 8.09 -8.95
C SER A 217 1.98 9.62 -8.98
N ASP A 218 1.21 10.22 -9.90
CA ASP A 218 0.98 11.67 -9.95
C ASP A 218 -0.22 12.04 -9.06
N LEU A 219 0.06 12.67 -7.92
CA LEU A 219 -0.96 13.11 -6.97
C LEU A 219 -1.94 14.11 -7.58
N GLU A 220 -1.45 15.11 -8.32
CA GLU A 220 -2.31 16.14 -8.90
C GLU A 220 -3.26 15.53 -9.94
N ALA A 221 -2.74 14.69 -10.83
CA ALA A 221 -3.54 14.02 -11.85
C ALA A 221 -4.55 13.05 -11.22
N THR A 222 -4.14 12.28 -10.20
CA THR A 222 -5.01 11.30 -9.55
C THR A 222 -6.11 12.00 -8.74
N THR A 223 -5.80 13.05 -7.98
CA THR A 223 -6.80 13.85 -7.25
C THR A 223 -7.77 14.56 -8.21
N ALA A 224 -7.31 15.01 -9.37
CA ALA A 224 -8.20 15.56 -10.40
C ALA A 224 -9.18 14.52 -10.92
N ALA A 225 -8.71 13.31 -11.25
CA ALA A 225 -9.57 12.20 -11.66
C ALA A 225 -10.56 11.79 -10.55
N LEU A 226 -10.09 11.71 -9.29
CA LEU A 226 -10.93 11.46 -8.13
C LEU A 226 -12.06 12.48 -8.00
N THR A 227 -11.74 13.76 -8.16
CA THR A 227 -12.69 14.86 -8.06
C THR A 227 -13.77 14.76 -9.14
N GLU A 228 -13.39 14.48 -10.38
CA GLU A 228 -14.34 14.30 -11.49
C GLU A 228 -15.27 13.10 -11.25
N LEU A 229 -14.70 11.95 -10.87
CA LEU A 229 -15.45 10.73 -10.56
C LEU A 229 -16.36 10.88 -9.34
N GLY A 230 -15.89 11.56 -8.29
CA GLY A 230 -16.63 11.84 -7.07
C GLY A 230 -17.92 12.61 -7.33
N ALA A 231 -17.85 13.63 -8.20
CA ALA A 231 -19.01 14.43 -8.56
C ALA A 231 -20.12 13.59 -9.23
N GLU A 232 -19.78 12.51 -9.94
CA GLU A 232 -20.75 11.59 -10.53
C GLU A 232 -21.50 10.75 -9.49
N VAL A 233 -20.90 10.54 -8.32
CA VAL A 233 -21.45 9.72 -7.23
C VAL A 233 -21.88 10.53 -6.00
N GLY A 234 -21.95 11.87 -6.13
CA GLY A 234 -22.43 12.74 -5.06
C GLY A 234 -21.42 12.93 -3.92
N LEU A 235 -20.13 12.86 -4.22
CA LEU A 235 -19.04 13.07 -3.27
C LEU A 235 -18.22 14.31 -3.64
N VAL A 236 -17.72 14.98 -2.61
CA VAL A 236 -16.73 16.07 -2.70
C VAL A 236 -15.53 15.67 -1.87
N PHE A 237 -14.34 16.05 -2.30
CA PHE A 237 -13.09 15.81 -1.59
C PHE A 237 -12.43 17.13 -1.20
N GLY A 238 -11.72 17.14 -0.08
CA GLY A 238 -10.87 18.27 0.32
C GLY A 238 -9.48 18.20 -0.28
N GLU A 239 -8.50 18.81 0.39
CA GLU A 239 -7.10 18.78 0.01
C GLU A 239 -6.41 17.51 0.54
N PRO A 240 -5.65 16.78 -0.31
CA PRO A 240 -4.86 15.65 0.15
C PRO A 240 -3.71 16.10 1.05
N SER A 241 -3.45 15.33 2.11
CA SER A 241 -2.30 15.50 2.99
C SER A 241 -0.98 15.10 2.32
N ALA A 242 0.16 15.44 2.94
CA ALA A 242 1.44 14.88 2.53
C ALA A 242 1.63 13.43 3.00
N ALA A 243 0.84 12.99 3.98
CA ALA A 243 0.87 11.63 4.51
C ALA A 243 0.35 10.62 3.50
N GLN A 244 1.07 9.50 3.37
CA GLN A 244 0.76 8.41 2.46
C GLN A 244 0.66 7.08 3.22
N ASP A 245 -0.37 6.30 2.90
CA ASP A 245 -0.48 4.87 3.24
C ASP A 245 -0.63 4.08 1.94
N GLN A 246 0.51 3.81 1.32
CA GLN A 246 0.61 3.02 0.10
C GLN A 246 1.53 1.82 0.31
N ASN A 247 1.49 0.87 -0.61
CA ASN A 247 2.55 -0.13 -0.68
C ASN A 247 3.91 0.57 -0.77
N ALA A 248 4.91 0.01 -0.11
CA ALA A 248 6.27 0.48 -0.13
C ALA A 248 7.23 -0.70 0.00
N PHE A 249 8.52 -0.44 -0.17
CA PHE A 249 9.56 -1.46 -0.02
C PHE A 249 10.54 -1.02 1.04
N ALA A 250 10.66 -1.84 2.09
CA ALA A 250 11.55 -1.57 3.20
C ALA A 250 12.76 -2.51 3.20
N VAL A 251 13.85 -1.97 3.74
CA VAL A 251 15.08 -2.67 4.08
C VAL A 251 15.41 -2.39 5.55
N THR A 252 16.41 -3.06 6.11
CA THR A 252 16.96 -2.64 7.41
C THR A 252 17.85 -1.41 7.22
N THR A 253 17.93 -0.53 8.23
CA THR A 253 18.85 0.62 8.17
C THR A 253 20.30 0.16 7.96
N ALA A 254 20.68 -0.97 8.56
CA ALA A 254 22.01 -1.56 8.39
C ALA A 254 22.29 -1.99 6.94
N PHE A 255 21.29 -2.52 6.23
CA PHE A 255 21.39 -2.82 4.80
C PHE A 255 21.53 -1.53 3.97
N ALA A 256 20.67 -0.55 4.23
CA ALA A 256 20.73 0.74 3.53
C ALA A 256 22.10 1.43 3.68
N ASP A 257 22.67 1.41 4.88
CA ASP A 257 23.98 2.00 5.18
C ASP A 257 25.15 1.25 4.51
N GLU A 258 25.13 -0.08 4.49
CA GLU A 258 26.21 -0.88 3.89
C GLU A 258 26.27 -0.70 2.36
N TYR A 259 25.11 -0.71 1.70
CA TYR A 259 25.03 -0.60 0.24
C TYR A 259 24.86 0.85 -0.24
N GLY A 260 24.65 1.79 0.67
CA GLY A 260 24.52 3.22 0.37
C GLY A 260 23.26 3.53 -0.45
N VAL A 261 22.14 2.87 -0.14
CA VAL A 261 20.88 2.97 -0.90
C VAL A 261 19.82 3.70 -0.09
N SER A 262 19.11 4.60 -0.77
CA SER A 262 17.96 5.35 -0.23
C SER A 262 16.75 5.33 -1.17
N THR A 263 16.96 5.02 -2.45
CA THR A 263 15.90 4.88 -3.45
C THR A 263 15.85 3.48 -4.06
N LEU A 264 14.73 3.14 -4.70
CA LEU A 264 14.60 1.89 -5.47
C LEU A 264 15.55 1.84 -6.66
N SER A 265 15.80 2.97 -7.34
CA SER A 265 16.79 3.02 -8.44
C SER A 265 18.21 2.75 -7.96
N GLU A 266 18.62 3.33 -6.83
CA GLU A 266 19.95 3.09 -6.26
C GLU A 266 20.14 1.62 -5.89
N LEU A 267 19.09 0.98 -5.36
CA LEU A 267 19.10 -0.45 -5.09
C LEU A 267 19.25 -1.28 -6.39
N ALA A 268 18.50 -0.94 -7.44
CA ALA A 268 18.55 -1.64 -8.72
C ALA A 268 19.94 -1.58 -9.39
N GLU A 269 20.68 -0.49 -9.20
CA GLU A 269 22.06 -0.37 -9.69
C GLU A 269 23.09 -1.13 -8.84
N SER A 270 22.74 -1.49 -7.59
CA SER A 270 23.67 -2.05 -6.64
C SER A 270 23.85 -3.56 -6.80
N CYS A 271 22.75 -4.32 -6.81
CA CYS A 271 22.79 -5.77 -6.67
C CYS A 271 21.46 -6.45 -6.95
N ALA A 272 21.49 -7.77 -7.15
CA ALA A 272 20.30 -8.61 -7.07
C ALA A 272 19.89 -8.83 -5.60
N ILE A 273 18.60 -9.00 -5.32
CA ILE A 273 18.08 -9.08 -3.93
C ILE A 273 17.14 -10.26 -3.69
N THR A 274 17.01 -10.65 -2.42
CA THR A 274 15.91 -11.50 -1.95
C THR A 274 14.71 -10.63 -1.57
N LEU A 275 13.60 -10.77 -2.28
CA LEU A 275 12.35 -10.04 -2.05
C LEU A 275 11.39 -10.86 -1.18
N GLY A 276 10.82 -10.24 -0.16
CA GLY A 276 9.73 -10.79 0.64
C GLY A 276 8.42 -10.05 0.41
N GLY A 277 7.32 -10.79 0.33
CA GLY A 277 6.00 -10.19 0.17
C GLY A 277 4.88 -11.21 0.13
N PRO A 278 3.63 -10.77 -0.07
CA PRO A 278 2.49 -11.68 -0.14
C PRO A 278 2.61 -12.64 -1.34
N PRO A 279 2.02 -13.85 -1.30
CA PRO A 279 2.21 -14.90 -2.31
C PRO A 279 1.92 -14.47 -3.76
N GLU A 280 1.06 -13.49 -3.95
CA GLU A 280 0.69 -12.92 -5.24
C GLU A 280 1.72 -11.91 -5.80
N CYS A 281 2.65 -11.39 -4.98
CA CYS A 281 3.62 -10.36 -5.39
C CYS A 281 4.37 -10.69 -6.70
N PRO A 282 4.81 -11.94 -6.97
CA PRO A 282 5.46 -12.30 -8.24
C PRO A 282 4.60 -12.08 -9.49
N GLU A 283 3.28 -11.96 -9.34
CA GLU A 283 2.33 -11.78 -10.44
C GLU A 283 1.70 -10.37 -10.45
N ARG A 284 2.00 -9.52 -9.46
CA ARG A 284 1.36 -8.21 -9.30
C ARG A 284 2.17 -7.10 -9.98
N PRO A 285 1.57 -6.30 -10.89
CA PRO A 285 2.29 -5.21 -11.58
C PRO A 285 2.97 -4.22 -10.64
N PHE A 286 2.36 -3.91 -9.49
CA PHE A 286 2.91 -2.99 -8.49
C PHE A 286 3.79 -3.69 -7.45
N CYS A 287 4.31 -4.88 -7.74
CA CYS A 287 5.23 -5.60 -6.87
C CYS A 287 6.46 -6.07 -7.67
N GLN A 288 6.80 -7.36 -7.69
CA GLN A 288 8.00 -7.85 -8.37
C GLN A 288 8.07 -7.46 -9.86
N PRO A 289 7.06 -7.73 -10.71
CA PRO A 289 7.08 -7.29 -12.10
C PRO A 289 7.37 -5.80 -12.28
N GLY A 290 6.80 -4.95 -11.43
CA GLY A 290 7.02 -3.51 -11.48
C GLY A 290 8.44 -3.10 -11.09
N LEU A 291 9.00 -3.72 -10.04
CA LEU A 291 10.39 -3.53 -9.63
C LEU A 291 11.36 -3.91 -10.76
N GLU A 292 11.09 -5.03 -11.44
CA GLU A 292 11.91 -5.48 -12.58
C GLU A 292 11.73 -4.56 -13.80
N GLU A 293 10.51 -4.20 -14.17
CA GLU A 293 10.22 -3.45 -15.40
C GLU A 293 10.51 -1.95 -15.30
N VAL A 294 10.21 -1.32 -14.16
CA VAL A 294 10.37 0.14 -13.96
C VAL A 294 11.81 0.47 -13.57
N TYR A 295 12.40 -0.32 -12.67
CA TYR A 295 13.71 -0.04 -12.10
C TYR A 295 14.85 -0.88 -12.68
N GLY A 296 14.54 -2.03 -13.28
CA GLY A 296 15.57 -3.02 -13.63
C GLY A 296 16.13 -3.74 -12.40
N LEU A 297 15.40 -3.76 -11.28
CA LEU A 297 15.85 -4.44 -10.07
C LEU A 297 15.86 -5.97 -10.29
N GLU A 298 17.01 -6.59 -10.12
CA GLU A 298 17.15 -8.04 -10.25
C GLU A 298 16.68 -8.76 -8.96
N ILE A 299 15.71 -9.66 -9.08
CA ILE A 299 15.24 -10.48 -7.96
C ILE A 299 15.86 -11.87 -8.05
N ASP A 300 16.76 -12.21 -7.12
CA ASP A 300 17.43 -13.52 -7.08
C ASP A 300 16.51 -14.60 -6.49
N GLU A 301 15.84 -14.28 -5.39
CA GLU A 301 14.90 -15.18 -4.70
C GLU A 301 13.68 -14.41 -4.18
N PHE A 302 12.52 -15.07 -4.19
CA PHE A 302 11.28 -14.56 -3.60
C PHE A 302 10.85 -15.41 -2.41
N THR A 303 10.58 -14.77 -1.28
CA THR A 303 10.05 -15.40 -0.06
C THR A 303 8.60 -14.99 0.17
N SER A 304 7.70 -15.98 0.19
CA SER A 304 6.28 -15.76 0.46
C SER A 304 6.02 -15.51 1.95
N LEU A 305 5.51 -14.32 2.26
CA LEU A 305 5.23 -13.80 3.60
C LEU A 305 3.85 -13.12 3.64
N ASP A 306 3.56 -12.36 4.70
CA ASP A 306 2.36 -11.50 4.78
C ASP A 306 2.61 -10.11 4.17
N ALA A 307 1.55 -9.39 3.77
CA ALA A 307 1.68 -8.04 3.22
C ALA A 307 2.01 -7.05 4.33
N GLY A 308 3.29 -6.66 4.45
CA GLY A 308 3.77 -5.71 5.46
C GLY A 308 3.59 -6.13 6.92
N GLY A 309 3.16 -7.35 7.20
CA GLY A 309 2.83 -7.79 8.55
C GLY A 309 4.02 -8.33 9.35
N PRO A 310 3.76 -8.97 10.51
CA PRO A 310 4.79 -9.47 11.39
C PRO A 310 5.78 -10.45 10.74
N LEU A 311 5.38 -11.26 9.75
CA LEU A 311 6.31 -12.21 9.11
C LEU A 311 7.32 -11.47 8.24
N THR A 312 6.86 -10.52 7.42
CA THR A 312 7.73 -9.68 6.59
C THR A 312 8.70 -8.87 7.42
N LYS A 313 8.24 -8.22 8.49
CA LYS A 313 9.12 -7.46 9.40
C LYS A 313 10.16 -8.35 10.07
N THR A 314 9.73 -9.51 10.58
CA THR A 314 10.63 -10.46 11.23
C THR A 314 11.70 -10.98 10.28
N ALA A 315 11.32 -11.29 9.03
CA ALA A 315 12.23 -11.76 8.00
C ALA A 315 13.28 -10.69 7.64
N LEU A 316 12.87 -9.42 7.48
CA LEU A 316 13.79 -8.29 7.30
C LEU A 316 14.76 -8.19 8.49
N GLN A 317 14.21 -8.16 9.70
CA GLN A 317 15.01 -7.93 10.92
C GLN A 317 16.01 -9.06 11.20
N GLN A 318 15.71 -10.29 10.77
CA GLN A 318 16.60 -11.44 10.89
C GLN A 318 17.56 -11.61 9.71
N GLY A 319 17.47 -10.75 8.68
CA GLY A 319 18.27 -10.87 7.46
C GLY A 319 17.91 -12.11 6.63
N GLU A 320 16.67 -12.58 6.71
CA GLU A 320 16.16 -13.67 5.86
C GLU A 320 15.79 -13.18 4.46
N ILE A 321 15.41 -11.89 4.35
CA ILE A 321 15.16 -11.18 3.11
C ILE A 321 15.90 -9.84 3.13
N ALA A 322 16.28 -9.33 1.97
CA ALA A 322 16.91 -8.02 1.85
C ALA A 322 15.86 -6.90 1.77
N VAL A 323 14.80 -7.13 1.00
CA VAL A 323 13.72 -6.16 0.74
C VAL A 323 12.38 -6.81 1.08
N GLY A 324 11.48 -6.07 1.72
CA GLY A 324 10.12 -6.53 2.03
C GLY A 324 9.06 -5.53 1.58
N LEU A 325 7.95 -6.03 1.01
CA LEU A 325 6.77 -5.20 0.79
C LEU A 325 6.11 -4.85 2.12
N VAL A 326 5.97 -3.56 2.39
CA VAL A 326 5.33 -2.99 3.58
C VAL A 326 4.32 -1.91 3.19
N PHE A 327 3.69 -1.27 4.18
CA PHE A 327 2.90 -0.06 4.00
C PHE A 327 3.72 1.16 4.45
N SER A 328 3.64 2.28 3.74
CA SER A 328 4.46 3.47 3.99
C SER A 328 4.18 4.12 5.36
N SER A 329 2.98 3.94 5.91
CA SER A 329 2.59 4.45 7.22
C SER A 329 2.74 3.43 8.35
N ASP A 330 3.36 2.27 8.09
CA ASP A 330 3.42 1.20 9.07
C ASP A 330 4.13 1.62 10.37
N ALA A 331 3.49 1.36 11.51
CA ALA A 331 3.95 1.70 12.84
C ALA A 331 5.38 1.23 13.21
N ALA A 332 5.88 0.20 12.53
CA ALA A 332 7.22 -0.36 12.75
C ALA A 332 8.35 0.40 12.00
N LEU A 333 8.01 1.31 11.09
CA LEU A 333 8.98 2.11 10.35
C LEU A 333 9.51 3.27 11.20
N GLY A 334 10.77 3.67 10.97
CA GLY A 334 11.39 4.81 11.66
C GLY A 334 11.49 4.66 13.17
N ALA A 335 11.62 3.42 13.67
CA ALA A 335 11.77 3.07 15.08
C ALA A 335 13.21 2.73 15.42
#